data_AF-A0A9Y2ICY2-F1
#
_entry.id   AF-A0A9Y2ICY2-F1
#
_cell.length_a   1.000
_cell.length_b   1.000
_cell.length_c   1.000
_cell.angle_alpha   90.00
_cell.angle_beta   90.00
_cell.angle_gamma   90.00
#
_symmetry.space_group_name_H-M   'P 1'
#
loop_
_entity.id
_entity.type
_entity.pdbx_description
1 polymer ?
#
loop_
_entity_poly.entity_id
_entity_poly.type
_entity_poly.pdbx_seq_one_letter_code
_entity_poly.pdbx_strand_id
1 'polypeptide(L)' 'MVWRRHRQLWLSSPALLVRGIAQVGQGTVSLVADQVTPLDLRSLAAASGDFR' A
#
# COMPACT_ATOMS: atom_id res chain seq x y z
N MET A 1 13.69 -13.21 10.37
CA MET A 1 13.40 -13.58 8.95
C MET A 1 12.20 -12.84 8.34
N VAL A 2 11.15 -12.51 9.10
CA VAL A 2 9.94 -11.78 8.62
C VAL A 2 10.25 -10.43 7.96
N TRP A 3 11.12 -9.62 8.54
CA TRP A 3 11.49 -8.31 7.98
C TRP A 3 12.03 -8.37 6.53
N ARG A 4 12.85 -9.39 6.23
CA ARG A 4 13.43 -9.58 4.89
C ARG A 4 12.33 -9.84 3.84
N ARG A 5 11.35 -10.67 4.18
CA ARG A 5 10.20 -10.98 3.31
C ARG A 5 9.32 -9.75 3.09
N HIS A 6 9.02 -9.01 4.17
CA HIS A 6 8.25 -7.76 4.05
C HIS A 6 9.01 -6.79 3.15
N ARG A 7 10.27 -6.49 3.45
CA ARG A 7 11.10 -5.57 2.65
C ARG A 7 11.15 -5.95 1.17
N GLN A 8 11.25 -7.25 0.85
CA GLN A 8 11.26 -7.70 -0.54
C GLN A 8 9.91 -7.41 -1.23
N LEU A 9 8.80 -7.65 -0.54
CA LEU A 9 7.44 -7.35 -1.00
C LEU A 9 7.28 -5.84 -1.29
N TRP A 10 7.74 -4.98 -0.37
CA TRP A 10 7.74 -3.53 -0.52
C TRP A 10 8.53 -3.04 -1.74
N LEU A 11 9.67 -3.67 -2.04
CA LEU A 11 10.54 -3.26 -3.15
C LEU A 11 10.11 -3.81 -4.51
N SER A 12 9.41 -4.95 -4.53
CA SER A 12 9.02 -5.64 -5.77
C SER A 12 7.63 -5.30 -6.29
N SER A 13 6.75 -4.76 -5.44
CA SER A 13 5.36 -4.50 -5.80
C SER A 13 5.18 -3.07 -6.32
N PRO A 14 4.57 -2.87 -7.51
CA PRO A 14 4.35 -1.54 -8.08
C PRO A 14 3.31 -0.72 -7.29
N ALA A 15 2.43 -1.41 -6.57
CA ALA A 15 1.49 -0.81 -5.63
C ALA A 15 1.19 -1.77 -4.48
N LEU A 16 0.81 -1.19 -3.35
CA LEU A 16 0.49 -1.91 -2.12
C LEU A 16 -0.81 -1.38 -1.53
N LEU A 17 -1.63 -2.30 -1.01
CA LEU A 17 -2.68 -1.97 -0.06
C LEU A 17 -2.13 -2.17 1.35
N VAL A 18 -2.13 -1.09 2.14
CA VAL A 18 -1.62 -1.08 3.52
C VAL A 18 -2.77 -0.75 4.47
N ARG A 19 -3.03 -1.66 5.41
CA ARG A 19 -3.94 -1.44 6.54
C ARG A 19 -3.10 -1.22 7.79
N GLY A 20 -3.56 -0.31 8.64
CA GLY A 20 -2.87 0.02 9.86
C GLY A 20 -3.59 1.05 10.71
N ILE A 21 -2.93 1.42 11.80
CA ILE A 21 -3.37 2.47 12.71
C ILE A 21 -2.63 3.76 12.34
N ALA A 22 -3.38 4.82 12.06
CA ALA A 22 -2.79 6.13 11.82
C ALA A 22 -2.28 6.73 13.14
N GLN A 23 -1.04 7.20 13.11
CA GLN A 23 -0.41 7.97 14.17
C GLN A 23 -0.20 9.38 13.65
N VAL A 24 -1.03 10.30 14.13
CA VAL A 24 -0.97 11.71 13.75
C VAL A 24 -0.05 12.43 14.73
N GLY A 25 1.09 12.90 14.23
CA GLY A 25 1.98 13.83 14.93
C GLY A 25 1.81 15.25 14.39
N GLN A 26 2.51 16.22 14.97
CA GLN A 26 2.50 17.58 14.42
C GLN A 26 3.13 17.61 13.02
N GLY A 27 2.32 17.87 12.00
CA GLY A 27 2.75 18.03 10.61
C GLY A 27 3.14 16.73 9.89
N THR A 28 2.98 15.57 10.53
CA THR A 28 3.27 14.27 9.90
C THR A 28 2.23 13.22 10.31
N VAL A 29 1.86 12.37 9.36
CA VAL A 29 1.02 11.20 9.60
C VAL A 29 1.85 9.96 9.30
N SER A 30 2.02 9.12 10.30
CA SER A 30 2.62 7.79 10.16
C SER A 30 1.53 6.73 10.22
N LEU A 31 1.78 5.56 9.63
CA LEU A 31 0.86 4.41 9.72
C LEU A 31 1.61 3.21 10.30
N VAL A 32 1.12 2.69 11.42
CA VAL A 32 1.60 1.42 11.96
C VAL A 32 0.85 0.30 11.25
N ALA A 33 1.50 -0.33 10.27
CA ALA A 33 0.88 -1.34 9.42
C ALA A 33 0.69 -2.69 10.16
N ASP A 34 -0.53 -3.21 10.13
CA ASP A 34 -0.85 -4.58 10.57
C ASP A 34 -0.98 -5.54 9.38
N GLN A 35 -1.32 -5.02 8.18
CA GLN A 35 -1.33 -5.79 6.94
C GLN A 35 -0.75 -5.01 5.76
N VAL A 36 -0.01 -5.73 4.90
CA VAL A 36 0.57 -5.22 3.66
C VAL A 36 0.38 -6.27 2.57
N THR A 37 -0.28 -5.90 1.48
CA THR A 37 -0.54 -6.81 0.35
C THR A 37 -0.25 -6.11 -0.99
N PRO A 38 0.26 -6.83 -2.01
CA PRO A 38 0.37 -6.28 -3.36
C PRO A 38 -0.99 -5.91 -3.90
N LEU A 39 -1.09 -4.75 -4.54
CA LEU A 39 -2.30 -4.33 -5.25
C LEU A 39 -2.12 -4.57 -6.75
N ASP A 40 -2.97 -5.42 -7.35
CA ASP A 40 -2.95 -5.66 -8.79
C ASP A 40 -3.62 -4.51 -9.56
N LEU A 41 -2.80 -3.60 -10.06
CA LEU A 41 -3.22 -2.44 -10.83
C LEU A 41 -3.82 -2.80 -12.20
N ARG A 42 -3.56 -3.98 -12.76
CA ARG A 42 -4.08 -4.35 -14.09
C ARG A 42 -5.61 -4.48 -14.08
N SER A 43 -6.15 -4.97 -12.97
CA SER A 43 -7.60 -5.02 -12.73
C SER A 43 -8.25 -3.64 -12.53
N LEU A 44 -7.46 -2.64 -12.09
CA LEU A 44 -7.90 -1.26 -11.87
C LEU A 44 -7.77 -0.39 -13.13
N ALA A 45 -7.10 -0.88 -14.17
CA ALA A 45 -6.97 -0.18 -15.46
C ALA A 45 -8.26 -0.15 -16.29
N ALA A 46 -9.39 -0.61 -15.74
CA ALA A 46 -10.69 -0.37 -16.34
C ALA A 46 -10.88 1.15 -16.53
N ALA A 47 -11.24 1.57 -17.75
CA ALA A 47 -11.41 2.98 -18.09
C ALA A 47 -12.34 3.64 -17.06
N SER A 48 -11.84 4.67 -16.38
CA SER A 48 -12.65 5.44 -15.45
C SER A 48 -13.86 6.00 -16.20
N GLY A 49 -15.06 5.68 -15.70
CA GLY A 49 -16.32 6.15 -16.28
C GLY A 49 -16.55 7.66 -16.12
N ASP A 50 -15.73 8.32 -15.29
CA ASP A 50 -15.81 9.76 -15.02
C ASP A 50 -15.16 10.61 -16.13
N PHE A 51 -14.41 10.00 -17.05
CA PHE A 51 -13.82 10.68 -18.22
C PHE A 51 -14.59 10.39 -19.51
N ARG A 52 -15.91 10.29 -19.43
CA ARG A 52 -16.79 10.07 -20.58
C ARG A 52 -17.61 11.30 -20.92
#